data_AF-A0A8J1JHR7-F1
#
_entry.id   AF-A0A8J1JHR7-F1
#
_cell.length_a   1.000
_cell.length_b   1.000
_cell.length_c   1.000
_cell.angle_alpha   90.00
_cell.angle_beta   90.00
_cell.angle_gamma   90.00
#
_symmetry.space_group_name_H-M   'P 1'
#
loop_
_entity.id
_entity.type
_entity.pdbx_description
1 polymer ?
#
loop_
_entity_poly.entity_id
_entity_poly.type
_entity_poly.pdbx_seq_one_letter_code
_entity_poly.pdbx_strand_id
1 'polypeptide(L)'
;MAESNTTPSYASQIFTVLLWTALSIAMIVIGAMHVGDCPREPNIPIYLIVAGAFHLLAFCLIPLKKPAEKVAYVLESIIGLFLFCWFITGSVWVFRIYPENPRLCNDVVYKFAFGILIFEYIFIGLAVLFGCLCACCAGCLTVASRNNYNDPSNE
;
A
#
# COMPACT_ATOMS: atom_id res chain seq x y z
N MET A 1 -25.63 6.94 -31.04
CA MET A 1 -25.03 5.78 -30.34
C MET A 1 -23.53 6.04 -30.28
N ALA A 2 -23.04 6.51 -29.13
CA ALA A 2 -21.63 6.84 -28.92
C ALA A 2 -21.14 6.05 -27.69
N GLU A 3 -20.71 4.82 -27.94
CA GLU A 3 -20.10 3.90 -26.97
C GLU A 3 -18.77 3.44 -27.60
N SER A 4 -17.64 4.10 -27.30
CA SER A 4 -16.33 3.54 -27.68
C SER A 4 -15.08 4.12 -26.99
N ASN A 5 -15.17 5.09 -26.07
CA ASN A 5 -13.95 5.67 -25.45
C ASN A 5 -13.81 5.49 -23.93
N THR A 6 -14.72 4.77 -23.26
CA THR A 6 -14.72 4.64 -21.78
C THR A 6 -14.39 3.23 -21.27
N THR A 7 -14.38 2.20 -22.13
CA THR A 7 -14.22 0.79 -21.75
C THR A 7 -12.82 0.36 -21.23
N PRO A 8 -11.67 0.87 -21.70
CA PRO A 8 -10.37 0.39 -21.20
C PRO A 8 -10.07 0.87 -19.77
N SER A 9 -10.57 2.07 -19.38
CA SER A 9 -10.37 2.62 -18.03
C SER A 9 -11.15 1.83 -16.99
N TYR A 10 -12.44 1.52 -17.23
CA TYR A 10 -13.25 0.75 -16.30
C TYR A 10 -12.78 -0.69 -16.13
N ALA A 11 -12.36 -1.35 -17.21
CA ALA A 11 -11.81 -2.70 -17.13
C ALA A 11 -10.52 -2.75 -16.28
N SER A 12 -9.63 -1.76 -16.47
CA SER A 12 -8.40 -1.62 -15.67
C SER A 12 -8.70 -1.36 -14.19
N GLN A 13 -9.69 -0.51 -13.89
CA GLN A 13 -10.12 -0.23 -12.53
C GLN A 13 -10.70 -1.46 -11.83
N ILE A 14 -11.60 -2.20 -12.50
CA ILE A 14 -12.19 -3.42 -11.95
C ILE A 14 -11.10 -4.48 -11.71
N PHE A 15 -10.19 -4.66 -12.68
CA PHE A 15 -9.09 -5.62 -12.54
C PHE A 15 -8.18 -5.28 -11.35
N THR A 16 -7.82 -4.00 -11.18
CA THR A 16 -7.00 -3.55 -10.05
C THR A 16 -7.68 -3.81 -8.71
N VAL A 17 -8.99 -3.53 -8.62
CA VAL A 17 -9.80 -3.80 -7.43
C VAL A 17 -9.85 -5.30 -7.11
N LEU A 18 -10.06 -6.14 -8.12
CA LEU A 18 -10.10 -7.59 -7.95
C LEU A 18 -8.77 -8.14 -7.45
N LEU A 19 -7.65 -7.66 -8.00
CA LEU A 19 -6.32 -8.07 -7.54
C LEU A 19 -6.06 -7.66 -6.08
N TRP A 20 -6.39 -6.41 -5.72
CA TRP A 20 -6.12 -5.89 -4.37
C TRP A 20 -6.99 -6.57 -3.30
N THR A 21 -8.25 -6.84 -3.63
CA THR A 21 -9.17 -7.57 -2.76
C THR A 21 -8.77 -9.04 -2.62
N ALA A 22 -8.38 -9.71 -3.72
CA ALA A 22 -7.87 -11.08 -3.67
C ALA A 22 -6.61 -11.19 -2.80
N LEU A 23 -5.67 -10.25 -2.92
CA LEU A 23 -4.47 -10.19 -2.08
C LEU A 23 -4.84 -10.03 -0.59
N SER A 24 -5.80 -9.15 -0.29
CA SER A 24 -6.28 -8.92 1.07
C SER A 24 -6.91 -10.17 1.68
N ILE A 25 -7.72 -10.89 0.91
CA ILE A 25 -8.33 -12.16 1.33
C ILE A 25 -7.25 -13.22 1.55
N ALA A 26 -6.26 -13.33 0.66
CA ALA A 26 -5.16 -14.28 0.80
C ALA A 26 -4.36 -14.05 2.09
N MET A 27 -4.10 -12.78 2.46
CA MET A 27 -3.44 -12.45 3.74
C MET A 27 -4.22 -12.96 4.95
N ILE A 28 -5.54 -12.76 4.97
CA ILE A 28 -6.41 -13.22 6.05
C ILE A 28 -6.43 -14.75 6.12
N VAL A 29 -6.61 -15.43 4.98
CA VAL A 29 -6.70 -16.90 4.92
C VAL A 29 -5.39 -17.56 5.32
N ILE A 30 -4.25 -17.12 4.78
CA ILE A 30 -2.94 -17.70 5.10
C ILE A 30 -2.61 -17.47 6.57
N GLY A 31 -2.89 -16.28 7.10
CA GLY A 31 -2.71 -15.98 8.52
C GLY A 31 -3.60 -16.84 9.42
N ALA A 32 -4.88 -17.00 9.09
CA ALA A 32 -5.82 -17.78 9.90
C ALA A 32 -5.50 -19.29 9.89
N MET A 33 -5.12 -19.83 8.72
CA MET A 33 -4.83 -21.26 8.57
C MET A 33 -3.60 -21.72 9.35
N HIS A 34 -2.63 -20.83 9.54
CA HIS A 34 -1.33 -21.16 10.14
C HIS A 34 -1.08 -20.43 11.46
N VAL A 35 -2.14 -19.92 12.11
CA VAL A 35 -2.06 -19.17 13.38
C VAL A 35 -1.46 -20.00 14.53
N GLY A 36 -1.46 -21.33 14.43
CA GLY A 36 -0.93 -22.26 15.43
C GLY A 36 0.36 -22.99 15.05
N ASP A 37 0.85 -22.84 13.82
CA ASP A 37 1.95 -23.66 13.30
C ASP A 37 3.35 -23.11 13.65
N CYS A 38 3.41 -21.96 14.32
CA CYS A 38 4.66 -21.25 14.61
C CYS A 38 4.71 -20.76 16.06
N PRO A 39 5.06 -21.62 17.03
CA PRO A 39 5.15 -21.24 18.44
C PRO A 39 6.31 -20.27 18.73
N ARG A 40 7.27 -20.12 17.79
CA ARG A 40 8.41 -19.23 17.93
C ARG A 40 8.04 -17.75 17.73
N GLU A 41 7.06 -17.46 16.86
CA GLU A 41 6.57 -16.10 16.64
C GLU A 41 5.08 -16.12 16.21
N PRO A 42 4.14 -16.12 17.17
CA PRO A 42 2.71 -16.11 16.88
C PRO A 42 2.23 -14.79 16.26
N ASN A 43 3.08 -13.76 16.23
CA ASN A 43 2.70 -12.42 15.77
C ASN A 43 2.71 -12.27 14.24
N ILE A 44 3.44 -13.12 13.48
CA ILE A 44 3.48 -13.03 12.01
C ILE A 44 2.11 -13.37 11.38
N PRO A 45 1.43 -14.46 11.76
CA PRO A 45 0.08 -14.71 11.26
C PRO A 45 -0.90 -13.59 11.63
N ILE A 46 -0.80 -13.03 12.84
CA ILE A 46 -1.62 -11.90 13.31
C ILE A 46 -1.36 -10.65 12.47
N TYR A 47 -0.09 -10.38 12.12
CA TYR A 47 0.30 -9.30 11.21
C TYR A 47 -0.49 -9.36 9.90
N LEU A 48 -0.51 -10.52 9.25
CA LEU A 48 -1.19 -10.75 7.98
C LEU A 48 -2.71 -10.57 8.10
N ILE A 49 -3.32 -11.09 9.16
CA ILE A 49 -4.77 -10.98 9.38
C ILE A 49 -5.16 -9.51 9.57
N VAL A 50 -4.46 -8.79 10.44
CA VAL A 50 -4.76 -7.38 10.73
C VAL A 50 -4.51 -6.52 9.49
N ALA A 51 -3.39 -6.68 8.80
CA ALA A 51 -3.09 -5.93 7.58
C ALA A 51 -4.18 -6.15 6.50
N GLY A 52 -4.59 -7.40 6.26
CA GLY A 52 -5.66 -7.72 5.33
C GLY A 52 -7.03 -7.17 5.73
N ALA A 53 -7.37 -7.21 7.02
CA ALA A 53 -8.64 -6.68 7.53
C ALA A 53 -8.74 -5.16 7.38
N PHE A 54 -7.66 -4.42 7.70
CA PHE A 54 -7.64 -2.97 7.56
C PHE A 54 -7.62 -2.52 6.09
N HIS A 55 -6.99 -3.27 5.19
CA HIS A 55 -7.12 -3.03 3.74
C HIS A 55 -8.54 -3.25 3.25
N LEU A 56 -9.21 -4.30 3.70
CA LEU A 56 -10.61 -4.55 3.34
C LEU A 56 -11.53 -3.45 3.93
N LEU A 57 -11.26 -3.00 5.15
CA LEU A 57 -11.99 -1.91 5.77
C LEU A 57 -11.83 -0.61 4.98
N ALA A 58 -10.60 -0.26 4.57
CA ALA A 58 -10.35 0.89 3.72
C ALA A 58 -11.13 0.81 2.40
N PHE A 59 -11.21 -0.38 1.80
CA PHE A 59 -12.02 -0.60 0.60
C PHE A 59 -13.53 -0.42 0.86
N CYS A 60 -14.03 -0.93 1.99
CA CYS A 60 -15.42 -0.74 2.41
C CYS A 60 -15.79 0.72 2.73
N LEU A 61 -14.81 1.61 3.00
CA LEU A 61 -15.05 3.04 3.20
C LEU A 61 -15.31 3.82 1.90
N ILE A 62 -14.93 3.28 0.74
CA ILE A 62 -15.16 3.90 -0.57
C ILE A 62 -16.64 4.26 -0.81
N PRO A 63 -17.63 3.36 -0.63
CA PRO A 63 -19.05 3.72 -0.78
C PRO A 63 -19.54 4.72 0.28
N LEU A 64 -18.92 4.76 1.46
CA LEU A 64 -19.27 5.67 2.57
C LEU A 64 -18.80 7.11 2.33
N LYS A 65 -17.91 7.36 1.36
CA LYS A 65 -17.53 8.72 0.95
C LYS A 65 -18.71 9.54 0.43
N LYS A 66 -19.72 8.91 -0.17
CA LYS A 66 -20.90 9.60 -0.72
C LYS A 66 -21.74 10.32 0.35
N PRO A 67 -22.16 9.66 1.46
CA PRO A 67 -22.94 10.33 2.50
C PRO A 67 -22.12 11.17 3.47
N ALA A 68 -20.85 10.84 3.72
CA ALA A 68 -20.07 11.43 4.82
C ALA A 68 -18.59 11.63 4.44
N GLU A 69 -18.34 12.40 3.38
CA GLU A 69 -17.01 12.66 2.81
C GLU A 69 -15.96 13.05 3.87
N LYS A 70 -16.24 14.03 4.72
CA LYS A 70 -15.31 14.48 5.78
C LYS A 70 -14.95 13.35 6.75
N VAL A 71 -15.94 12.57 7.16
CA VAL A 71 -15.74 11.45 8.09
C VAL A 71 -14.92 10.36 7.42
N ALA A 72 -15.21 10.04 6.16
CA ALA A 72 -14.46 9.05 5.39
C ALA A 72 -13.00 9.45 5.22
N TYR A 73 -12.69 10.71 4.92
CA TYR A 73 -11.30 11.19 4.84
C TYR A 73 -10.57 11.09 6.18
N VAL A 74 -11.23 11.44 7.29
CA VAL A 74 -10.63 11.31 8.63
C VAL A 74 -10.37 9.84 8.97
N LEU A 75 -11.32 8.94 8.68
CA LEU A 75 -11.16 7.50 8.90
C LEU A 75 -10.05 6.90 8.04
N GLU A 76 -9.99 7.26 6.75
CA GLU A 76 -8.89 6.84 5.87
C GLU A 76 -7.54 7.32 6.38
N SER A 77 -7.46 8.56 6.89
CA SER A 77 -6.22 9.08 7.48
C SER A 77 -5.82 8.30 8.73
N ILE A 78 -6.77 7.98 9.61
CA ILE A 78 -6.53 7.19 10.83
C ILE A 78 -6.08 5.77 10.47
N ILE A 79 -6.75 5.13 9.50
CA ILE A 79 -6.40 3.78 9.02
C ILE A 79 -5.01 3.80 8.39
N GLY A 80 -4.68 4.82 7.59
CA GLY A 80 -3.35 4.97 7.00
C GLY A 80 -2.25 5.09 8.04
N LEU A 81 -2.45 5.90 9.09
CA LEU A 81 -1.50 6.01 10.21
C LEU A 81 -1.34 4.68 10.95
N PHE A 82 -2.45 3.99 11.22
CA PHE A 82 -2.42 2.68 11.85
C PHE A 82 -1.66 1.66 11.00
N LEU A 83 -1.96 1.57 9.70
CA LEU A 83 -1.29 0.68 8.75
C LEU A 83 0.21 0.98 8.66
N PHE A 84 0.61 2.25 8.71
CA PHE A 84 2.02 2.64 8.71
C PHE A 84 2.75 2.15 9.97
N CYS A 85 2.17 2.36 11.15
CA CYS A 85 2.72 1.83 12.40
C CYS A 85 2.74 0.30 12.41
N TRP A 86 1.69 -0.32 11.85
CA TRP A 86 1.58 -1.77 11.74
C TRP A 86 2.65 -2.35 10.82
N PHE A 87 2.90 -1.72 9.68
CA PHE A 87 3.97 -2.07 8.75
C PHE A 87 5.34 -2.12 9.44
N ILE A 88 5.69 -1.07 10.21
CA ILE A 88 6.95 -1.04 10.98
C ILE A 88 7.01 -2.22 11.96
N THR A 89 5.90 -2.49 12.64
CA THR A 89 5.79 -3.60 13.59
C THR A 89 5.97 -4.96 12.89
N GLY A 90 5.35 -5.14 11.73
CA GLY A 90 5.51 -6.33 10.87
C GLY A 90 6.96 -6.52 10.43
N SER A 91 7.63 -5.46 10.00
CA SER A 91 9.05 -5.50 9.67
C SER A 91 9.90 -5.98 10.84
N VAL A 92 9.66 -5.48 12.05
CA VAL A 92 10.38 -5.94 13.25
C VAL A 92 10.14 -7.43 13.50
N TRP A 93 8.90 -7.91 13.40
CA TRP A 93 8.59 -9.33 13.62
C TRP A 93 9.23 -10.26 12.58
N VAL A 94 9.17 -9.89 11.30
CA VAL A 94 9.75 -10.70 10.23
C VAL A 94 11.28 -10.69 10.29
N PHE A 95 11.91 -9.54 10.51
CA PHE A 95 13.36 -9.43 10.57
C PHE A 95 13.96 -9.98 11.87
N ARG A 96 13.22 -10.00 12.98
CA ARG A 96 13.68 -10.59 14.26
C ARG A 96 14.01 -12.08 14.13
N ILE A 97 13.34 -12.80 13.25
CA ILE A 97 13.55 -14.24 13.03
C ILE A 97 14.68 -14.50 12.02
N TYR A 98 15.05 -13.51 11.21
CA TYR A 98 16.16 -13.63 10.27
C TYR A 98 17.50 -13.57 11.04
N PRO A 99 18.40 -14.58 11.01
CA PRO A 99 18.47 -15.79 10.18
C PRO A 99 18.32 -17.12 10.97
N GLU A 100 17.60 -17.13 12.10
CA GLU A 100 17.39 -18.33 12.89
C GLU A 100 16.50 -19.33 12.15
N ASN A 101 17.11 -20.40 11.63
CA ASN A 101 16.49 -21.62 11.10
C ASN A 101 15.04 -21.47 10.61
N PRO A 102 14.80 -21.10 9.33
CA PRO A 102 13.46 -20.98 8.75
C PRO A 102 12.62 -22.27 8.83
N ARG A 103 13.23 -23.40 9.20
CA ARG A 103 12.56 -24.69 9.43
C ARG A 103 11.75 -24.78 10.73
N LEU A 104 11.88 -23.81 11.65
CA LEU A 104 11.14 -23.83 12.92
C LEU A 104 9.74 -23.20 12.83
N CYS A 105 9.43 -22.58 11.69
CA CYS A 105 8.14 -21.98 11.36
C CYS A 105 7.66 -22.55 10.02
N ASN A 106 6.35 -22.50 9.75
CA ASN A 106 5.85 -22.88 8.42
C ASN A 106 6.40 -21.91 7.36
N ASP A 107 7.23 -22.45 6.48
CA ASP A 107 7.97 -21.73 5.44
C ASP A 107 7.05 -20.93 4.50
N VAL A 108 5.80 -21.38 4.32
CA VAL A 108 4.80 -20.70 3.49
C VAL A 108 4.42 -19.34 4.08
N VAL A 109 4.09 -19.28 5.38
CA VAL A 109 3.63 -18.05 6.04
C VAL A 109 4.75 -17.03 6.10
N TYR A 110 5.96 -17.47 6.47
CA TYR A 110 7.12 -16.61 6.56
C TYR A 110 7.47 -16.02 5.20
N LYS A 111 7.59 -16.84 4.14
CA LYS A 111 7.89 -16.36 2.79
C LYS A 111 6.82 -15.43 2.25
N PHE A 112 5.55 -15.71 2.58
CA PHE A 112 4.44 -14.86 2.19
C PHE A 112 4.50 -13.49 2.89
N ALA A 113 4.66 -13.46 4.22
CA ALA A 113 4.79 -12.21 4.98
C ALA A 113 6.02 -11.39 4.54
N PHE A 114 7.15 -12.06 4.34
CA PHE A 114 8.36 -11.43 3.82
C PHE A 114 8.15 -10.87 2.40
N GLY A 115 7.44 -11.59 1.54
CA GLY A 115 7.07 -11.13 0.20
C GLY A 115 6.18 -9.88 0.22
N ILE A 116 5.17 -9.85 1.08
CA ILE A 116 4.30 -8.67 1.26
C ILE A 116 5.12 -7.47 1.73
N LEU A 117 6.00 -7.64 2.74
CA LEU A 117 6.86 -6.56 3.21
C LEU A 117 7.77 -6.02 2.11
N ILE A 118 8.42 -6.89 1.33
CA ILE A 118 9.25 -6.47 0.20
C ILE A 118 8.44 -5.65 -0.80
N PHE A 119 7.23 -6.12 -1.15
CA PHE A 119 6.35 -5.42 -2.07
C PHE A 119 6.02 -4.02 -1.54
N GLU A 120 5.64 -3.89 -0.27
CA GLU A 120 5.37 -2.60 0.37
C GLU A 120 6.59 -1.67 0.36
N TYR A 121 7.79 -2.18 0.68
CA TYR A 121 9.04 -1.42 0.60
C TYR A 121 9.34 -0.92 -0.82
N ILE A 122 9.12 -1.75 -1.84
CA ILE A 122 9.31 -1.35 -3.24
C ILE A 122 8.32 -0.23 -3.60
N PHE A 123 7.05 -0.35 -3.21
CA PHE A 123 6.05 0.68 -3.46
C PHE A 123 6.40 2.01 -2.79
N ILE A 124 6.84 1.98 -1.53
CA ILE A 124 7.30 3.17 -0.82
C ILE A 124 8.52 3.78 -1.51
N GLY A 125 9.51 2.97 -1.90
CA GLY A 125 10.70 3.42 -2.61
C GLY A 125 10.38 4.09 -3.94
N LEU A 126 9.47 3.51 -4.74
CA LEU A 126 9.01 4.08 -6.00
C LEU A 126 8.20 5.37 -5.80
N ALA A 127 7.34 5.42 -4.78
CA ALA A 127 6.56 6.61 -4.46
C ALA A 127 7.45 7.79 -4.05
N VAL A 128 8.48 7.53 -3.22
CA VAL A 128 9.47 8.54 -2.84
C VAL A 128 10.28 8.99 -4.05
N LEU A 129 10.75 8.05 -4.88
CA LEU A 129 11.49 8.37 -6.10
C LEU A 129 10.67 9.27 -7.04
N PHE A 130 9.43 8.87 -7.33
CA PHE A 130 8.54 9.64 -8.19
C PHE A 130 8.20 11.02 -7.59
N GLY A 131 7.92 11.08 -6.28
CA GLY A 131 7.67 12.33 -5.57
C GLY A 131 8.86 13.29 -5.65
N CYS A 132 10.08 12.80 -5.45
CA CYS A 132 11.31 13.57 -5.60
C CYS A 132 11.50 14.06 -7.04
N LEU A 133 11.30 13.20 -8.04
CA LEU A 133 11.40 13.59 -9.46
C LEU A 133 10.38 14.68 -9.82
N CYS A 134 9.13 14.55 -9.38
CA CYS A 134 8.09 15.55 -9.62
C CYS A 134 8.39 16.89 -8.93
N ALA A 135 8.89 16.88 -7.69
CA ALA A 135 9.30 18.09 -6.98
C ALA A 135 10.48 18.80 -7.68
N CYS A 136 11.45 18.02 -8.17
CA CYS A 136 12.58 18.54 -8.95
C CYS A 136 12.12 19.14 -10.29
N CYS A 137 11.22 18.46 -11.03
CA CYS A 137 10.70 18.96 -12.31
C CYS A 137 9.85 20.23 -12.13
N ALA A 138 8.98 20.28 -11.12
CA ALA A 138 8.18 21.47 -10.82
C ALA A 138 9.07 22.65 -10.40
N GLY A 139 10.10 22.40 -9.58
CA GLY A 139 11.11 23.39 -9.22
C GLY A 139 11.82 23.98 -10.44
N CYS A 140 12.32 23.14 -11.34
CA CYS A 140 13.01 23.58 -12.57
C CYS A 140 12.10 24.39 -13.50
N LEU A 141 10.83 23.99 -13.67
CA LEU A 141 9.87 24.71 -14.50
C LEU A 141 9.53 26.09 -13.91
N THR A 142 9.36 26.20 -12.59
CA THR A 142 9.09 27.48 -11.92
C THR A 142 10.25 28.47 -12.03
N VAL A 143 11.50 27.99 -11.99
CA VAL A 143 12.70 28.81 -12.19
C VAL A 143 12.82 29.26 -13.64
N ALA A 144 12.59 28.35 -14.60
CA ALA A 144 12.62 28.68 -16.03
C ALA A 144 11.57 29.72 -16.41
N SER A 145 10.34 29.62 -15.87
CA SER A 145 9.29 30.63 -16.11
C SER A 145 9.63 32.00 -15.53
N ARG A 146 10.32 32.05 -14.38
CA ARG A 146 10.72 33.32 -13.75
C ARG A 146 11.83 34.02 -14.53
N ASN A 147 12.78 33.28 -15.10
CA ASN A 147 13.83 33.85 -15.94
C ASN A 147 13.27 34.41 -17.27
N ASN A 148 12.25 33.78 -17.85
CA ASN A 148 11.62 34.27 -19.08
C ASN A 148 10.84 35.58 -18.88
N TYR A 149 10.25 35.79 -17.70
CA TYR A 149 9.56 37.05 -17.35
C TYR A 149 10.53 38.23 -17.13
N ASN A 150 11.73 37.96 -16.60
CA ASN A 150 12.72 38.99 -16.32
C ASN A 150 13.66 39.28 -17.51
N ASP A 151 13.39 38.72 -18.70
CA ASP A 151 14.19 38.97 -19.88
C ASP A 151 13.82 40.35 -20.49
N PRO A 152 14.72 41.35 -20.46
CA PRO A 152 14.46 42.70 -20.94
C PRO A 152 14.30 42.80 -22.46
N SER A 153 14.42 41.69 -23.20
CA SER A 153 14.13 41.63 -24.65
C SER A 153 12.65 41.51 -24.99
N ASN A 154 11.77 41.37 -23.99
CA ASN A 154 10.31 41.28 -24.13
C ASN A 154 9.57 42.63 -23.91
N GLU A 155 10.28 43.74 -23.75
CA GLU A 155 9.73 45.12 -23.75
C GLU A 155 10.00 45.87 -25.06
#